data_AF-A0A2W5N1P3-F1
#
_entry.id   AF-A0A2W5N1P3-F1
#
_cell.length_a   1.000
_cell.length_b   1.000
_cell.length_c   1.000
_cell.angle_alpha   90.00
_cell.angle_beta   90.00
_cell.angle_gamma   90.00
#
_symmetry.space_group_name_H-M   'P 1'
#
loop_
_entity.id
_entity.type
_entity.pdbx_description
1 polymer ?
#
loop_
_entity_poly.entity_id
_entity_poly.type
_entity_poly.pdbx_seq_one_letter_code
_entity_poly.pdbx_strand_id
1 'polypeptide(L)' 'MEWQPEKMCSTHGDYDLLIERFKNGYQCEQKQDTWKWRVIHGGVVLSQGMSADIDSAQKMAESNVPLNG' A
#
# COMPACT_ATOMS: atom_id res chain seq x y z
N MET A 1 -16.38 -13.00 9.48
CA MET A 1 -15.73 -12.94 8.16
C MET A 1 -14.26 -12.71 8.43
N GLU A 2 -13.41 -13.66 8.07
CA GLU A 2 -11.98 -13.58 8.35
C GLU A 2 -11.30 -12.67 7.32
N TRP A 3 -10.55 -11.71 7.83
CA TRP A 3 -9.81 -10.73 7.07
C TRP A 3 -8.60 -11.42 6.44
N GLN A 4 -8.54 -11.44 5.11
CA GLN A 4 -7.37 -11.93 4.39
C GLN A 4 -6.74 -10.71 3.68
N PRO A 5 -5.67 -10.12 4.23
CA PRO A 5 -4.95 -9.06 3.52
C PRO A 5 -4.30 -9.68 2.28
N GLU A 6 -4.74 -9.24 1.11
CA GLU A 6 -4.03 -9.49 -0.13
C GLU A 6 -2.78 -8.60 -0.11
N LYS A 7 -1.61 -9.21 0.06
CA LYS A 7 -0.32 -8.53 0.21
C LYS A 7 0.50 -8.69 -1.05
N MET A 8 0.86 -7.58 -1.65
CA MET A 8 1.91 -7.54 -2.68
C MET A 8 3.15 -6.89 -2.08
N CYS A 9 4.25 -7.62 -2.16
CA CYS A 9 5.57 -7.12 -1.80
C CYS A 9 6.39 -6.98 -3.10
N SER A 10 6.96 -5.81 -3.32
CA SER A 10 7.93 -5.56 -4.39
C SER A 10 9.14 -4.86 -3.80
N THR A 11 10.32 -5.08 -4.37
CA THR A 11 11.56 -4.43 -3.93
C THR A 11 12.02 -3.44 -4.98
N HIS A 12 12.30 -2.20 -4.59
CA HIS A 12 12.86 -1.17 -5.46
C HIS A 12 14.17 -0.65 -4.88
N GLY A 13 15.30 -1.17 -5.36
CA GLY A 13 16.61 -0.92 -4.73
C GLY A 13 16.65 -1.48 -3.29
N ASP A 14 17.00 -0.63 -2.32
CA ASP A 14 17.04 -0.98 -0.89
C ASP A 14 15.69 -0.82 -0.17
N TYR A 15 14.63 -0.49 -0.91
CA TYR A 15 13.30 -0.21 -0.37
C TYR A 15 12.33 -1.38 -0.61
N ASP A 16 11.61 -1.76 0.45
CA ASP A 16 10.48 -2.67 0.39
C ASP A 16 9.18 -1.89 0.16
N LEU A 17 8.44 -2.25 -0.88
CA LEU A 17 7.11 -1.71 -1.19
C LEU A 17 6.06 -2.71 -0.72
N LEU A 18 5.19 -2.28 0.18
CA LEU A 18 4.09 -3.10 0.71
C LEU A 18 2.76 -2.51 0.29
N ILE A 19 1.93 -3.31 -0.38
CA ILE A 19 0.58 -2.93 -0.80
C ILE A 19 -0.42 -3.91 -0.22
N GLU A 20 -1.44 -3.38 0.46
CA GLU A 20 -2.43 -4.14 1.22
C GLU A 20 -3.85 -3.67 0.87
N ARG A 21 -4.73 -4.61 0.51
CA ARG A 21 -6.15 -4.31 0.31
C ARG A 21 -6.89 -4.17 1.64
N PHE A 22 -7.60 -3.07 1.80
CA PHE A 22 -8.46 -2.76 2.93
C PHE A 22 -9.93 -2.76 2.49
N LYS A 23 -10.67 -3.77 2.95
CA LYS A 23 -12.12 -3.90 2.70
C LYS A 23 -12.88 -3.27 3.86
N ASN A 24 -13.44 -2.08 3.70
CA ASN A 24 -14.24 -1.48 4.78
C ASN A 24 -15.49 -2.32 5.06
N GLY A 25 -15.50 -2.97 6.23
CA GLY A 25 -16.57 -3.82 6.72
C GLY A 25 -17.37 -3.15 7.82
N TYR A 26 -17.97 -2.00 7.54
CA TYR A 26 -19.03 -1.44 8.39
C TYR A 26 -20.21 -1.01 7.51
N GLN A 27 -21.40 -1.36 7.99
CA GLN A 27 -22.68 -1.25 7.30
C GLN A 27 -22.89 0.16 6.70
N CYS A 28 -23.36 0.18 5.45
CA CYS A 28 -23.93 1.33 4.73
C CYS A 28 -23.06 2.35 3.99
N GLU A 29 -21.72 2.36 4.05
CA GLU A 29 -20.95 3.34 3.25
C GLU A 29 -19.88 2.67 2.35
N GLN A 30 -20.21 2.67 1.06
CA GLN A 30 -19.38 2.43 -0.14
C GLN A 30 -18.51 1.16 -0.17
N LYS A 31 -18.89 0.25 -1.08
CA LYS A 31 -18.14 -0.95 -1.52
C LYS A 31 -16.83 -0.63 -2.27
N GLN A 32 -16.18 0.50 -2.00
CA GLN A 32 -14.89 0.78 -2.63
C GLN A 32 -13.80 0.11 -1.78
N ASP A 33 -13.19 -0.92 -2.36
CA ASP A 33 -11.93 -1.42 -1.88
C ASP A 33 -10.95 -0.25 -1.81
N THR A 34 -10.27 -0.10 -0.69
CA THR A 34 -9.17 0.86 -0.57
C THR A 34 -7.87 0.08 -0.48
N TRP A 35 -6.79 0.65 -1.02
CA TRP A 35 -5.50 0.00 -1.08
C TRP A 35 -4.51 0.84 -0.31
N LYS A 36 -3.96 0.28 0.77
CA LYS A 36 -2.92 0.91 1.55
C LYS A 36 -1.57 0.58 0.93
N TRP A 37 -0.73 1.57 0.70
CA TRP A 37 0.64 1.38 0.25
C TRP A 37 1.63 1.91 1.27
N ARG A 38 2.83 1.32 1.33
CA ARG A 38 3.93 1.73 2.21
C ARG A 38 5.27 1.55 1.50
N VAL A 39 6.17 2.49 1.75
CA VAL A 39 7.59 2.41 1.40
C VAL A 39 8.36 2.18 2.68
N ILE A 40 9.13 1.09 2.73
CA ILE A 40 9.85 0.63 3.91
C ILE A 40 11.33 0.55 3.56
N HIS A 41 12.21 0.99 4.45
CA HIS A 41 13.66 0.88 4.30
C HIS A 41 14.26 0.39 5.61
N GLY A 42 14.98 -0.74 5.58
CA GLY A 42 15.57 -1.33 6.80
C GLY A 42 14.55 -1.61 7.91
N GLY A 43 13.31 -1.96 7.55
CA GLY A 43 12.22 -2.19 8.49
C GLY A 43 11.49 -0.93 8.99
N VAL A 44 11.90 0.28 8.57
CA VAL A 44 11.26 1.54 8.93
C VAL A 44 10.32 2.00 7.81
N VAL A 45 9.08 2.35 8.13
CA VAL A 45 8.14 2.96 7.18
C VAL A 45 8.55 4.41 6.93
N LEU A 46 8.96 4.72 5.70
CA LEU A 46 9.35 6.08 5.28
C LEU A 46 8.16 6.89 4.77
N SER A 47 7.27 6.25 4.00
CA SER A 47 6.06 6.86 3.45
C SER A 47 4.93 5.85 3.40
N GLN A 48 3.70 6.33 3.54
CA GLN A 48 2.49 5.50 3.41
C GLN A 48 1.29 6.34 3.01
N GLY A 49 0.30 5.69 2.40
CA GLY A 49 -0.95 6.32 2.02
C GLY A 49 -2.05 5.31 1.68
N MET A 50 -3.18 5.83 1.22
CA MET A 50 -4.29 5.05 0.70
C MET A 50 -4.61 5.46 -0.74
N SER A 51 -5.07 4.51 -1.55
CA SER A 51 -5.48 4.70 -2.93
C SER A 51 -6.77 3.94 -3.19
N ALA A 52 -7.56 4.38 -4.18
CA ALA A 52 -8.85 3.76 -4.50
C ALA A 52 -8.69 2.41 -5.24
N ASP A 53 -7.54 2.17 -5.85
CA ASP A 53 -7.25 0.99 -6.65
C ASP A 53 -5.78 0.58 -6.50
N ILE A 54 -5.48 -0.66 -6.92
CA ILE A 54 -4.16 -1.28 -6.78
C ILE A 54 -3.10 -0.61 -7.65
N ASP A 55 -3.45 -0.19 -8.88
CA ASP A 55 -2.50 0.42 -9.82
C ASP A 55 -2.05 1.79 -9.31
N SER A 56 -3.00 2.57 -8.77
CA SER A 56 -2.73 3.83 -8.07
C SER A 56 -1.86 3.59 -6.84
N ALA A 57 -2.15 2.56 -6.04
CA ALA A 57 -1.34 2.23 -4.85
C ALA A 57 0.12 1.87 -5.22
N GLN A 58 0.32 1.11 -6.31
CA GLN A 58 1.65 0.77 -6.85
C GLN A 58 2.41 2.03 -7.28
N LYS A 59 1.80 2.86 -8.13
CA LYS A 59 2.42 4.10 -8.60
C LYS A 59 2.77 5.05 -7.46
N MET A 60 1.89 5.15 -6.46
CA MET A 60 2.14 5.98 -5.29
C MET A 60 3.30 5.43 -4.44
N ALA A 61 3.38 4.12 -4.22
CA ALA A 61 4.51 3.50 -3.53
C ALA A 61 5.84 3.76 -4.25
N GLU A 62 5.88 3.52 -5.57
CA GLU A 62 7.08 3.70 -6.40
C GLU A 62 7.53 5.17 -6.47
N SER A 63 6.59 6.10 -6.69
CA SER A 63 6.90 7.53 -6.75
C SER A 63 7.32 8.16 -5.41
N ASN A 64 7.01 7.49 -4.30
CA ASN A 64 7.41 7.91 -2.96
C ASN A 64 8.67 7.18 -2.47
N VAL A 65 9.29 6.32 -3.29
CA VAL A 65 10.66 5.88 -3.05
C VAL A 65 11.55 7.11 -3.16
N PRO A 66 12.35 7.44 -2.13
CA PRO A 66 13.34 8.50 -2.24
C PRO A 66 14.29 8.18 -3.41
N LEU A 67 14.21 8.96 -4.48
CA LEU A 67 15.26 9.00 -5.50
C LEU A 67 16.48 9.59 -4.79
N ASN A 68 17.46 8.73 -4.49
CA ASN A 68 18.61 9.01 -3.62
C ASN A 68 19.14 10.46 -3.68
N GLY A 69 19.54 10.96 -2.51
CA GLY A 69 20.46 12.10 -2.40
C GLY A 69 21.89 11.75 -2.83
#